data_AF-A0A6P0P4V9-F1
#
_entry.id   AF-A0A6P0P4V9-F1
#
_cell.length_a   1.000
_cell.length_b   1.000
_cell.length_c   1.000
_cell.angle_alpha   90.00
_cell.angle_beta   90.00
_cell.angle_gamma   90.00
#
_symmetry.space_group_name_H-M   'P 1'
#
loop_
_entity.id
_entity.type
_entity.pdbx_description
1 polymer ?
#
loop_
_entity_poly.entity_id
_entity_poly.type
_entity_poly.pdbx_seq_one_letter_code
_entity_poly.pdbx_strand_id
1 'polypeptide(L)'
;MFSILIIYEAENLELFVTELKANIPDIDIQFWPEVENPDKIEAILTWKPSLGIMEKFPNLKGIISFGAGVEEILKDPHLPQNVPIIRIVEPCVTARMTE
;
A
#
# COMPACT_ATOMS: atom_id res chain seq x y z
N MET A 1 16.43 -3.52 6.71
CA MET A 1 15.82 -2.33 6.09
C MET A 1 14.57 -2.82 5.40
N PHE A 2 13.41 -2.34 5.82
CA PHE A 2 12.10 -2.78 5.31
C PHE A 2 11.68 -1.84 4.18
N SER A 3 11.27 -2.38 3.03
CA SER A 3 10.88 -1.55 1.87
C SER A 3 9.38 -1.60 1.58
N ILE A 4 8.78 -0.42 1.41
CA ILE A 4 7.39 -0.24 1.05
C ILE A 4 7.27 0.53 -0.26
N LEU A 5 6.42 0.03 -1.15
CA LEU A 5 6.03 0.72 -2.38
C LEU A 5 4.66 1.39 -2.19
N ILE A 6 4.57 2.67 -2.53
CA ILE A 6 3.31 3.40 -2.55
C ILE A 6 2.80 3.49 -4.00
N ILE A 7 1.62 2.92 -4.25
CA ILE A 7 0.89 2.95 -5.52
C ILE A 7 -0.38 3.77 -5.32
N TYR A 8 -0.19 5.08 -5.11
CA TYR A 8 -1.27 6.06 -4.93
C TYR A 8 -0.70 7.48 -5.03
N GLU A 9 -1.44 8.38 -5.67
CA GLU A 9 -1.17 9.82 -5.68
C GLU A 9 -2.19 10.52 -4.77
N ALA A 10 -1.70 11.16 -3.70
CA ALA A 10 -2.50 11.84 -2.69
C ALA A 10 -2.06 13.29 -2.52
N GLU A 11 -2.98 14.19 -2.23
CA GLU A 11 -2.66 15.59 -1.93
C GLU A 11 -1.75 15.76 -0.69
N ASN A 12 -1.79 14.82 0.26
CA ASN A 12 -1.05 14.88 1.54
C ASN A 12 0.04 13.80 1.67
N LEU A 13 0.59 13.31 0.56
CA LEU A 13 1.57 12.23 0.56
C LEU A 13 2.85 12.58 1.32
N GLU A 14 3.30 13.84 1.24
CA GLU A 14 4.51 14.31 1.94
C GLU A 14 4.40 14.22 3.47
N LEU A 15 3.25 14.58 4.02
CA LEU A 15 2.98 14.47 5.46
C LEU A 15 2.97 13.00 5.89
N PHE A 16 2.33 12.15 5.11
CA PHE A 16 2.29 10.71 5.38
C PHE A 16 3.70 10.09 5.37
N VAL A 17 4.53 10.43 4.39
CA VAL A 17 5.91 9.96 4.28
C VAL A 17 6.75 10.46 5.45
N THR A 18 6.55 11.71 5.86
CA THR A 18 7.23 12.30 7.01
C THR A 18 6.91 11.53 8.29
N GLU A 19 5.63 11.28 8.55
CA GLU A 19 5.18 10.54 9.73
C GLU A 19 5.64 9.08 9.69
N LEU A 20 5.61 8.43 8.52
CA LEU A 20 6.13 7.07 8.36
C LEU A 20 7.62 6.99 8.73
N LYS A 21 8.44 7.91 8.23
CA LYS A 21 9.88 7.95 8.55
C LYS A 21 10.14 8.28 10.02
N ALA A 22 9.31 9.13 10.63
CA ALA A 22 9.42 9.45 12.06
C ALA A 22 9.12 8.23 12.95
N ASN A 23 8.15 7.41 12.58
CA ASN A 23 7.76 6.22 13.34
C ASN A 23 8.53 4.95 12.96
N ILE A 24 9.07 4.89 11.75
CA ILE A 24 9.85 3.77 11.21
C ILE A 24 11.13 4.33 10.57
N PRO A 25 12.19 4.61 11.35
CA PRO A 25 13.37 5.33 10.87
C PRO A 25 14.12 4.64 9.72
N ASP A 26 14.09 3.31 9.68
CA ASP A 26 14.80 2.45 8.71
C ASP A 26 13.90 1.97 7.56
N ILE A 27 12.81 2.69 7.28
CA ILE A 27 11.92 2.37 6.15
C ILE A 27 12.47 2.93 4.84
N ASP A 28 12.55 2.07 3.84
CA ASP A 28 12.78 2.44 2.45
C ASP A 28 11.42 2.66 1.78
N ILE A 29 11.18 3.86 1.25
CA ILE A 29 9.90 4.24 0.65
C ILE A 29 10.13 4.52 -0.83
N GLN A 30 9.47 3.76 -1.69
CA GLN A 30 9.48 3.92 -3.13
C GLN A 30 8.07 4.28 -3.64
N PHE A 31 8.01 4.89 -4.81
CA PHE A 31 6.75 5.34 -5.40
C PHE A 31 6.60 4.75 -6.79
N TRP A 32 5.41 4.22 -7.10
CA TRP A 32 5.14 3.75 -8.45
C TRP A 32 5.00 4.95 -9.41
N PRO A 33 5.55 4.91 -10.64
CA PRO A 33 6.21 3.78 -11.31
C PRO A 33 7.73 3.67 -11.10
N GLU A 34 8.33 4.55 -10.29
CA GLU A 34 9.77 4.61 -10.03
C GLU A 34 10.18 3.57 -8.98
N VAL A 35 10.34 2.32 -9.43
CA VAL A 35 10.83 1.21 -8.60
C VAL A 35 12.28 0.89 -8.98
N GLU A 36 13.21 1.02 -8.03
CA GLU A 36 14.63 0.72 -8.27
C GLU A 36 14.89 -0.79 -8.31
N ASN A 37 14.32 -1.54 -7.37
CA ASN A 37 14.49 -2.99 -7.29
C ASN A 37 13.21 -3.67 -6.77
N PRO A 38 12.44 -4.34 -7.63
CA PRO A 38 11.20 -5.03 -7.25
C PRO A 38 11.40 -6.15 -6.22
N ASP A 39 12.56 -6.81 -6.19
CA ASP A 39 12.86 -7.86 -5.21
C ASP A 39 13.04 -7.33 -3.79
N LYS A 40 13.30 -6.03 -3.62
CA LYS A 40 13.42 -5.43 -2.29
C LYS A 40 12.07 -5.08 -1.67
N ILE A 41 11.00 -4.96 -2.48
CA ILE A 41 9.70 -4.52 -2.00
C ILE A 41 9.05 -5.62 -1.16
N GLU A 42 8.78 -5.31 0.11
CA GLU A 42 8.19 -6.23 1.07
C GLU A 42 6.73 -5.87 1.38
N ALA A 43 6.32 -4.62 1.17
CA ALA A 43 4.93 -4.23 1.29
C ALA A 43 4.50 -3.25 0.19
N ILE A 44 3.22 -3.29 -0.15
CA ILE A 44 2.60 -2.34 -1.09
C ILE A 44 1.46 -1.63 -0.38
N LEU A 45 1.49 -0.30 -0.37
CA LEU A 45 0.36 0.54 0.02
C LEU A 45 -0.33 1.03 -1.26
N THR A 46 -1.62 0.74 -1.42
CA THR A 46 -2.30 1.06 -2.69
C THR A 46 -3.77 1.43 -2.52
N TRP A 47 -4.28 2.17 -3.51
CA TRP A 47 -5.70 2.40 -3.75
C TRP A 47 -6.01 2.21 -5.23
N LYS A 48 -6.98 1.34 -5.54
CA LYS A 48 -7.40 1.02 -6.93
C LYS A 48 -6.23 0.69 -7.88
N PRO A 49 -5.37 -0.29 -7.53
CA PRO A 49 -4.24 -0.68 -8.37
C PRO A 49 -4.69 -1.27 -9.71
N SER A 50 -3.82 -1.17 -10.72
CA SER A 50 -3.95 -1.94 -11.96
C SER A 50 -3.82 -3.44 -11.67
N LEU A 51 -4.62 -4.27 -12.34
CA LEU A 51 -4.57 -5.73 -12.20
C LEU A 51 -3.19 -6.28 -12.60
N GLY A 52 -2.73 -7.31 -11.89
CA GLY A 52 -1.44 -7.96 -12.09
C GLY A 52 -0.23 -7.16 -11.59
N ILE A 53 -0.42 -5.98 -11.00
CA ILE A 53 0.73 -5.16 -10.56
C ILE A 53 1.53 -5.85 -9.45
N MET A 54 0.86 -6.60 -8.56
CA MET A 54 1.50 -7.25 -7.42
C MET A 54 2.39 -8.42 -7.81
N GLU A 55 2.17 -9.06 -8.97
CA GLU A 55 3.03 -10.15 -9.45
C GLU A 55 4.47 -9.71 -9.73
N LYS A 56 4.69 -8.39 -9.91
CA LYS A 56 6.02 -7.84 -10.15
C LYS A 56 6.92 -7.87 -8.91
N PHE A 57 6.38 -8.16 -7.74
CA PHE A 57 7.07 -8.05 -6.45
C PHE A 57 7.13 -9.42 -5.76
N PRO A 58 8.16 -10.25 -6.04
CA PRO A 58 8.20 -11.65 -5.63
C PRO A 58 8.38 -11.84 -4.11
N ASN A 59 8.94 -10.85 -3.41
CA ASN A 59 9.21 -10.91 -1.97
C ASN A 59 8.14 -10.19 -1.13
N LEU A 60 6.96 -9.97 -1.71
CA LEU A 60 5.87 -9.27 -1.06
C LEU A 60 5.38 -10.05 0.17
N LYS A 61 5.26 -9.34 1.29
CA LYS A 61 4.82 -9.86 2.60
C LYS A 61 3.49 -9.26 3.06
N GLY A 62 3.02 -8.18 2.43
CA GLY A 62 1.72 -7.61 2.72
C GLY A 62 1.25 -6.57 1.71
N ILE A 63 -0.06 -6.49 1.52
CA ILE A 63 -0.73 -5.49 0.67
C ILE A 63 -1.65 -4.67 1.56
N ILE A 64 -1.43 -3.37 1.66
CA ILE A 64 -2.16 -2.46 2.53
C ILE A 64 -3.09 -1.61 1.66
N SER A 65 -4.40 -1.69 1.94
CA SER A 65 -5.37 -0.81 1.32
C SER A 65 -5.41 0.54 2.02
N PHE A 66 -5.24 1.61 1.26
CA PHE A 66 -5.44 2.98 1.73
C PHE A 66 -6.93 3.37 1.81
N GLY A 67 -7.83 2.58 1.21
CA GLY A 67 -9.27 2.83 1.20
C GLY A 67 -10.01 2.18 2.37
N ALA A 68 -11.27 2.59 2.56
CA ALA A 68 -12.19 1.98 3.52
C ALA A 68 -12.53 0.50 3.21
N GLY A 69 -12.22 0.05 1.99
CA GLY A 69 -12.47 -1.30 1.49
C GLY A 69 -11.22 -1.93 0.83
N VAL A 70 -11.34 -3.19 0.42
CA VAL A 70 -10.27 -4.00 -0.22
C VAL A 70 -10.73 -4.63 -1.54
N GLU A 71 -11.94 -4.33 -1.99
CA GLU A 71 -12.61 -4.95 -3.12
C GLU A 71 -11.81 -4.80 -4.42
N GLU A 72 -11.18 -3.65 -4.62
CA GLU A 72 -10.40 -3.35 -5.81
C GLU A 72 -9.11 -4.17 -5.89
N ILE A 73 -8.52 -4.51 -4.73
CA ILE A 73 -7.37 -5.42 -4.65
C ILE A 73 -7.83 -6.86 -4.89
N LEU A 74 -8.96 -7.25 -4.28
CA LEU A 74 -9.52 -8.61 -4.39
C LEU A 74 -10.03 -8.95 -5.80
N LYS A 75 -10.30 -7.95 -6.65
CA LYS A 75 -10.67 -8.17 -8.05
C LYS A 75 -9.51 -8.70 -8.91
N ASP A 76 -8.28 -8.60 -8.43
CA ASP A 76 -7.11 -9.03 -9.18
C ASP A 76 -7.02 -10.57 -9.23
N PRO A 77 -7.22 -11.21 -10.41
CA PRO A 77 -7.07 -12.66 -10.53
C PRO A 77 -5.61 -13.12 -10.36
N HIS A 78 -4.67 -12.18 -10.46
CA HIS A 78 -3.23 -12.40 -10.34
C HIS A 78 -2.72 -12.16 -8.91
N LEU A 79 -3.62 -11.98 -7.94
CA LEU A 79 -3.23 -11.67 -6.58
C LEU A 79 -2.40 -12.82 -5.95
N PRO A 80 -1.24 -12.52 -5.34
CA PRO A 80 -0.42 -13.52 -4.65
C PRO A 80 -1.21 -14.22 -3.53
N GLN A 81 -1.39 -15.54 -3.64
CA GLN A 81 -2.26 -16.31 -2.73
C GLN A 81 -1.78 -16.34 -1.27
N ASN A 82 -0.48 -16.17 -1.04
CA ASN A 82 0.13 -16.28 0.29
C ASN A 82 0.46 -14.92 0.93
N VAL A 83 -0.05 -13.82 0.36
CA VAL A 83 0.24 -12.47 0.84
C VAL A 83 -1.00 -11.89 1.52
N PRO A 84 -0.93 -11.50 2.80
CA PRO A 84 -2.07 -10.93 3.51
C PRO A 84 -2.45 -9.56 2.94
N ILE A 85 -3.76 -9.33 2.86
CA ILE A 85 -4.33 -8.01 2.59
C ILE A 85 -4.72 -7.36 3.92
N ILE A 86 -4.20 -6.16 4.14
CA ILE A 86 -4.35 -5.37 5.35
C ILE A 86 -5.25 -4.19 5.00
N ARG A 87 -6.28 -3.96 5.82
CA ARG A 87 -7.16 -2.81 5.70
C ARG A 87 -6.93 -1.88 6.88
N ILE A 88 -6.80 -0.59 6.61
CA ILE A 88 -6.75 0.42 7.68
C ILE A 88 -8.16 0.52 8.29
N VAL A 89 -8.26 0.31 9.60
CA VAL A 89 -9.51 0.45 10.36
C VAL A 89 -9.36 1.65 11.27
N GLU A 90 -9.97 2.77 10.89
CA GLU A 90 -10.14 3.88 11.81
C GLU A 90 -11.42 3.67 12.63
N PRO A 91 -11.37 3.73 13.97
CA PRO A 91 -12.55 3.51 14.82
C PRO A 91 -13.63 4.59 14.69
N CYS A 92 -13.43 5.63 13.86
CA CYS A 92 -14.34 6.78 13.71
C CYS A 92 -14.91 6.97 12.29
N VAL A 93 -14.91 5.93 11.43
CA VAL A 93 -15.54 6.00 10.08
C VAL A 93 -17.07 5.82 10.15
N THR A 94 -17.70 6.31 11.22
CA THR A 94 -19.18 6.38 11.34
C THR A 94 -19.69 7.81 11.46
N ALA A 95 -18.81 8.82 11.48
CA ALA A 95 -19.19 10.23 11.65
C ALA A 95 -19.02 11.10 10.40
N ARG A 96 -18.40 10.61 9.31
CA ARG A 96 -18.14 11.41 8.08
C ARG A 96 -18.69 10.74 6.82
N MET A 97 -19.98 10.45 6.80
CA MET A 97 -20.79 10.30 5.59
C MET A 97 -22.21 10.79 5.88
N THR A 98 -22.34 12.06 6.27
CA THR A 98 -23.58 12.83 6.16
C THR A 98 -23.17 14.30 6.16
N GLU A 99 -22.98 14.86 4.96
CA GLU A 99 -23.35 16.24 4.60
C GLU A 99 -23.68 16.24 3.10
#